data_AF-A0A2H0V6Y4-F1
#
_entry.id   AF-A0A2H0V6Y4-F1
#
_cell.length_a   1.000
_cell.length_b   1.000
_cell.length_c   1.000
_cell.angle_alpha   90.00
_cell.angle_beta   90.00
_cell.angle_gamma   90.00
#
_symmetry.space_group_name_H-M   'P 1'
#
loop_
_entity.id
_entity.type
_entity.pdbx_description
1 polymer ?
#
loop_
_entity_poly.entity_id
_entity_poly.type
_entity_poly.pdbx_seq_one_letter_code
_entity_poly.pdbx_strand_id
1 'polypeptide(L)'
;MILMSLAKRRLLYTAFILLFFIITPVIFFYAAGYNFNLNSGSIERTGILMIKTEPRNAQVSLGERKKHNWLYDIIYGDKILTTPLKLRNLLPGDYEVTISKEGYFDYRKQINLLSGRTVVLDNILLVKNS
;
A
#
# COMPACT_ATOMS: atom_id res chain seq x y z
N MET A 1 -16.13 -36.15 -14.57
CA MET A 1 -17.27 -35.65 -13.79
C MET A 1 -17.12 -36.16 -12.37
N ILE A 2 -16.64 -35.32 -11.43
CA ILE A 2 -16.34 -35.76 -10.06
C ILE A 2 -17.68 -36.09 -9.37
N LEU A 3 -17.97 -37.38 -9.14
CA LEU A 3 -19.16 -37.80 -8.39
C LEU A 3 -18.98 -37.44 -6.89
N MET A 4 -19.41 -36.24 -6.50
CA MET A 4 -19.53 -35.85 -5.10
C MET A 4 -20.87 -36.35 -4.53
N SER A 5 -20.85 -36.93 -3.32
CA SER A 5 -22.08 -37.28 -2.61
C SER A 5 -22.84 -36.01 -2.21
N LEU A 6 -24.17 -36.11 -2.05
CA LEU A 6 -25.03 -34.98 -1.69
C LEU A 6 -24.52 -34.24 -0.44
N ALA A 7 -24.00 -34.96 0.56
CA ALA A 7 -23.43 -34.37 1.77
C ALA A 7 -22.17 -33.54 1.49
N LYS A 8 -21.26 -34.02 0.63
CA LYS A 8 -20.05 -33.30 0.24
C LYS A 8 -20.38 -32.02 -0.52
N ARG A 9 -21.38 -32.06 -1.40
CA ARG A 9 -21.87 -30.87 -2.11
C ARG A 9 -22.45 -29.85 -1.13
N ARG A 10 -23.21 -30.30 -0.12
CA ARG A 10 -23.78 -29.44 0.93
C ARG A 10 -22.73 -28.78 1.82
N LEU A 11 -21.74 -29.56 2.23
CA LEU A 11 -20.61 -29.06 3.00
C LEU A 11 -19.85 -27.99 2.21
N LEU A 12 -19.56 -28.25 0.93
CA LEU A 12 -18.80 -27.35 0.07
C LEU A 12 -19.48 -25.98 -0.06
N TYR A 13 -20.76 -25.93 -0.48
CA TYR A 13 -21.42 -24.62 -0.66
C TYR A 13 -21.59 -23.89 0.67
N THR A 14 -21.85 -24.61 1.78
CA THR A 14 -22.00 -23.99 3.10
C THR A 14 -20.67 -23.38 3.55
N ALA A 15 -19.55 -24.09 3.33
CA ALA A 15 -18.22 -23.58 3.62
C ALA A 15 -17.90 -22.33 2.79
N PHE A 16 -18.23 -22.30 1.49
CA PHE A 16 -18.05 -21.10 0.66
C PHE A 16 -18.91 -19.92 1.12
N ILE A 17 -20.15 -20.16 1.54
CA ILE A 17 -21.02 -19.10 2.09
C ILE A 17 -20.41 -18.52 3.37
N LEU A 18 -20.00 -19.38 4.31
CA LEU A 18 -19.36 -18.93 5.55
C LEU A 18 -18.06 -18.17 5.26
N LEU A 19 -17.24 -18.68 4.33
CA LEU A 19 -16.02 -18.04 3.90
C LEU A 19 -16.29 -16.64 3.33
N PHE A 20 -17.32 -16.49 2.49
CA PHE A 20 -17.72 -15.20 1.94
C PHE A 20 -18.08 -14.19 3.04
N PHE A 21 -18.86 -14.61 4.04
CA PHE A 21 -19.23 -13.75 5.16
C PHE A 21 -18.04 -13.33 6.04
N ILE A 22 -16.93 -14.07 6.01
CA ILE A 22 -15.69 -13.71 6.72
C ILE A 22 -14.81 -12.81 5.84
N ILE A 23 -14.61 -13.17 4.56
CA ILE A 23 -13.72 -12.45 3.65
C ILE A 23 -14.26 -11.05 3.33
N THR A 24 -15.56 -10.91 3.05
CA THR A 24 -16.17 -9.63 2.68
C THR A 24 -15.91 -8.51 3.70
N PRO A 25 -16.17 -8.67 5.01
CA PRO A 25 -15.87 -7.62 5.98
C PRO A 25 -14.36 -7.35 6.08
N VAL A 26 -13.50 -8.37 5.99
CA VAL A 26 -12.03 -8.16 5.99
C VAL A 26 -11.60 -7.27 4.82
N ILE A 27 -12.11 -7.53 3.61
CA ILE A 27 -11.85 -6.69 2.43
C ILE A 27 -12.41 -5.28 2.62
N PHE A 28 -13.61 -5.15 3.22
CA PHE A 28 -14.24 -3.86 3.47
C PHE A 28 -13.40 -3.00 4.43
N PHE A 29 -12.93 -3.57 5.54
CA PHE A 29 -12.05 -2.88 6.48
C PHE A 29 -10.71 -2.50 5.84
N TYR A 30 -10.14 -3.39 5.02
CA TYR A 30 -8.94 -3.08 4.24
C TYR A 30 -9.15 -1.90 3.28
N ALA A 31 -10.26 -1.90 2.53
CA ALA A 31 -10.58 -0.84 1.57
C ALA A 31 -10.86 0.51 2.27
N ALA A 32 -11.40 0.45 3.48
CA ALA A 32 -11.58 1.61 4.36
C ALA A 32 -10.27 2.10 5.01
N GLY A 33 -9.15 1.42 4.78
CA GLY A 33 -7.83 1.83 5.25
C GLY A 33 -7.55 1.49 6.71
N TYR A 34 -8.20 0.46 7.27
CA TYR A 34 -7.88 -0.02 8.60
C TYR A 34 -6.73 -1.02 8.57
N ASN A 35 -5.78 -0.83 9.48
CA ASN A 35 -4.72 -1.81 9.74
C ASN A 35 -4.79 -2.26 11.20
N PHE A 36 -4.73 -3.58 11.41
CA PHE A 36 -4.71 -4.17 12.73
C PHE A 36 -3.26 -4.38 13.18
N ASN A 37 -2.86 -3.69 14.23
CA ASN A 37 -1.54 -3.90 14.83
C ASN A 37 -1.66 -4.95 15.95
N LEU A 38 -1.23 -6.18 15.68
CA LEU A 38 -1.29 -7.28 16.66
C LEU A 38 -0.44 -7.02 17.92
N ASN A 39 0.58 -6.17 17.83
CA ASN A 39 1.49 -5.92 18.95
C ASN A 39 0.89 -4.97 19.98
N SER A 40 0.12 -3.97 19.53
CA SER A 40 -0.52 -2.97 20.39
C SER A 40 -2.01 -3.24 20.63
N GLY A 41 -2.62 -4.16 19.88
CA GLY A 41 -4.06 -4.36 19.85
C GLY A 41 -4.83 -3.16 19.28
N SER A 42 -4.14 -2.16 18.73
CA SER A 42 -4.75 -0.95 18.18
C SER A 42 -5.17 -1.16 16.72
N ILE A 43 -6.34 -0.62 16.40
CA ILE A 43 -6.78 -0.40 15.03
C ILE A 43 -6.35 1.00 14.63
N GLU A 44 -5.46 1.09 13.63
CA GLU A 44 -4.96 2.37 13.12
C GLU A 44 -5.47 2.60 11.70
N ARG A 45 -5.74 3.85 11.35
CA ARG A 45 -6.02 4.23 9.97
C ARG A 45 -4.72 4.45 9.22
N THR A 46 -4.62 3.84 8.05
CA THR A 46 -3.50 4.05 7.14
C THR A 46 -3.57 5.43 6.48
N GLY A 47 -2.42 5.88 5.99
CA GLY A 47 -2.29 7.10 5.21
C GLY A 47 -2.13 6.85 3.72
N ILE A 48 -2.15 7.93 2.96
CA ILE A 48 -1.94 7.94 1.50
C ILE A 48 -0.76 8.87 1.20
N LEU A 49 0.15 8.43 0.34
CA LEU A 49 1.23 9.25 -0.19
C LEU A 49 1.04 9.42 -1.69
N MET A 50 0.93 10.66 -2.14
CA MET A 50 0.83 11.01 -3.56
C MET A 50 2.08 11.78 -3.97
N ILE A 51 2.73 11.34 -5.04
CA ILE A 51 3.98 11.95 -5.54
C ILE A 51 3.83 12.25 -7.02
N LYS A 52 4.07 13.50 -7.39
CA LYS A 52 4.15 13.94 -8.78
C LYS A 52 5.46 14.71 -8.98
N THR A 53 6.20 14.34 -10.01
CA THR A 53 7.46 14.99 -10.38
C THR A 53 7.43 15.45 -11.82
N GLU A 54 8.24 16.46 -12.09
CA GLU A 54 8.62 16.89 -13.42
C GLU A 54 10.15 16.80 -13.55
N PRO A 55 10.68 15.98 -14.47
CA PRO A 55 9.97 15.11 -15.41
C PRO A 55 9.33 13.87 -14.75
N ARG A 56 8.38 13.25 -15.46
CA ARG A 56 7.69 12.00 -15.05
C ARG A 56 8.61 10.78 -15.12
N ASN A 57 8.16 9.64 -14.61
CA ASN A 57 8.91 8.37 -14.56
C ASN A 57 10.19 8.45 -13.72
N ALA A 58 10.16 9.21 -12.62
CA ALA A 58 11.21 9.16 -11.62
C ALA A 58 10.94 7.98 -10.67
N GLN A 59 11.98 7.24 -10.31
CA GLN A 59 11.89 6.13 -9.38
C GLN A 59 11.72 6.67 -7.96
N VAL A 60 10.83 6.06 -7.18
CA VAL A 60 10.55 6.44 -5.80
C VAL A 60 10.94 5.30 -4.86
N SER A 61 11.68 5.61 -3.80
CA SER A 61 11.93 4.70 -2.68
C SER A 61 11.51 5.33 -1.35
N LEU A 62 11.05 4.51 -0.41
CA LEU A 62 10.56 4.93 0.91
C LEU A 62 11.53 4.55 2.06
N GLY A 63 12.83 4.43 1.74
CA GLY A 63 13.87 3.99 2.67
C GLY A 63 13.69 2.54 3.17
N GLU A 64 14.49 2.16 4.17
CA GLU A 64 14.47 0.81 4.76
C GLU A 64 13.29 0.58 5.73
N ARG A 65 12.60 1.65 6.16
CA ARG A 65 11.44 1.58 7.05
C ARG A 65 10.13 1.56 6.26
N LYS A 66 10.02 0.63 5.31
CA LYS A 66 8.77 0.34 4.60
C LYS A 66 7.72 -0.19 5.61
N LYS A 67 7.12 0.71 6.39
CA LYS A 67 6.01 0.39 7.28
C LYS A 67 4.74 0.38 6.45
N HIS A 68 4.37 -0.77 5.94
CA HIS A 68 3.16 -0.93 5.14
C HIS A 68 2.29 -2.04 5.71
N ASN A 69 1.02 -2.06 5.29
CA ASN A 69 0.10 -3.05 5.82
C ASN A 69 0.39 -4.48 5.34
N TRP A 70 -0.26 -5.45 5.97
CA TRP A 70 -0.09 -6.89 5.75
C TRP A 70 -0.36 -7.39 4.32
N LEU A 71 -0.93 -6.54 3.46
CA LEU A 71 -1.31 -6.84 2.08
C LEU A 71 -0.44 -6.08 1.06
N TYR A 72 0.48 -5.24 1.53
CA TYR A 72 1.31 -4.41 0.66
C TYR A 72 2.25 -5.24 -0.22
N ASP A 73 2.91 -6.25 0.36
CA ASP A 73 3.85 -7.09 -0.40
C ASP A 73 3.16 -7.90 -1.49
N ILE A 74 1.89 -8.28 -1.28
CA ILE A 74 1.08 -8.97 -2.29
C ILE A 74 0.73 -8.04 -3.46
N ILE A 75 0.50 -6.75 -3.21
CA ILE A 75 0.03 -5.79 -4.22
C ILE A 75 1.19 -5.10 -4.94
N TYR A 76 2.18 -4.67 -4.17
CA TYR A 76 3.30 -3.85 -4.63
C TYR A 76 4.61 -4.62 -4.69
N GLY A 77 4.84 -5.59 -3.80
CA GLY A 77 6.01 -6.47 -3.81
C GLY A 77 7.33 -5.75 -4.14
N ASP A 78 8.09 -6.31 -5.07
CA ASP A 78 9.33 -5.73 -5.59
C ASP A 78 9.14 -4.82 -6.82
N LYS A 79 7.91 -4.33 -7.07
CA LYS A 79 7.68 -3.42 -8.19
C LYS A 79 8.43 -2.12 -7.97
N ILE A 80 9.12 -1.70 -9.02
CA ILE A 80 9.72 -0.38 -9.08
C ILE A 80 8.59 0.66 -9.08
N LEU A 81 8.59 1.51 -8.07
CA LEU A 81 7.63 2.59 -7.93
C LEU A 81 8.09 3.78 -8.78
N THR A 82 7.24 4.27 -9.67
CA THR A 82 7.56 5.40 -10.55
C THR A 82 6.50 6.50 -10.48
N THR A 83 6.92 7.76 -10.67
CA THR A 83 6.01 8.91 -10.69
C THR A 83 5.26 9.04 -12.02
N PRO A 84 4.00 9.53 -12.02
CA PRO A 84 3.18 9.89 -10.86
C PRO A 84 2.68 8.66 -10.09
N LEU A 85 2.79 8.71 -8.76
CA LEU A 85 2.51 7.59 -7.88
C LEU A 85 1.46 7.97 -6.82
N LYS A 86 0.56 7.02 -6.51
CA LYS A 86 -0.34 7.10 -5.36
C LYS A 86 -0.25 5.81 -4.56
N LEU A 87 0.50 5.85 -3.46
CA LEU A 87 0.61 4.75 -2.51
C LEU A 87 -0.48 4.90 -1.46
N ARG A 88 -1.30 3.86 -1.31
CA ARG A 88 -2.33 3.77 -0.27
C ARG A 88 -1.86 2.78 0.78
N ASN A 89 -2.50 2.81 1.94
CA ASN A 89 -2.31 1.81 2.98
C ASN A 89 -0.91 1.80 3.62
N LEU A 90 -0.25 2.96 3.63
CA LEU A 90 0.98 3.18 4.39
C LEU A 90 0.64 3.35 5.88
N LEU A 91 1.45 2.76 6.75
CA LEU A 91 1.25 2.93 8.19
C LEU A 91 1.64 4.36 8.63
N PRO A 92 1.09 4.87 9.72
CA PRO A 92 1.55 6.16 10.25
C PRO A 92 3.02 6.09 10.68
N GLY A 93 3.76 7.17 10.44
CA GLY A 93 5.16 7.29 10.82
C GLY A 93 5.98 8.18 9.91
N ASP A 94 7.27 8.26 10.21
CA ASP A 94 8.23 9.03 9.42
C ASP A 94 8.79 8.20 8.27
N TYR A 95 8.79 8.79 7.08
CA TYR A 95 9.34 8.20 5.87
C TYR A 95 10.39 9.12 5.27
N GLU A 96 11.49 8.52 4.83
CA GLU A 96 12.44 9.17 3.94
C GLU A 96 12.09 8.81 2.51
N VAL A 97 11.54 9.78 1.77
CA VAL A 97 11.21 9.62 0.36
C VAL A 97 12.43 10.03 -0.45
N THR A 98 12.99 9.10 -1.22
CA THR A 98 14.02 9.38 -2.21
C THR A 98 13.44 9.21 -3.60
N ILE A 99 13.66 10.21 -4.45
CA ILE A 99 13.22 10.23 -5.83
C ILE A 99 14.46 10.36 -6.70
N SER A 100 14.70 9.37 -7.54
CA SER A 100 15.85 9.31 -8.42
C SER A 100 15.41 9.22 -9.87
N LYS A 101 16.20 9.83 -10.75
CA LYS A 101 16.05 9.68 -12.19
C LYS A 101 17.38 9.82 -12.88
N GLU A 102 17.63 8.97 -13.88
CA GLU A 102 18.85 9.00 -14.67
C GLU A 102 19.08 10.38 -15.30
N GLY A 103 20.28 10.95 -15.08
CA GLY A 103 20.65 12.29 -15.55
C GLY A 103 20.11 13.45 -14.69
N TYR A 104 19.52 13.18 -13.53
CA TYR A 104 19.02 14.19 -12.59
C TYR A 104 19.62 13.99 -11.20
N PHE A 105 19.64 15.05 -10.40
CA PHE A 105 19.97 14.94 -8.98
C PHE A 105 18.86 14.23 -8.20
N ASP A 106 19.26 13.37 -7.27
CA ASP A 106 18.34 12.72 -6.36
C ASP A 106 17.67 13.75 -5.45
N TYR A 107 16.35 13.64 -5.33
CA TYR A 107 15.57 14.43 -4.40
C TYR A 107 15.24 13.60 -3.18
N ARG A 108 15.61 14.09 -1.99
CA ARG A 108 15.34 13.42 -0.72
C ARG A 108 14.50 14.33 0.18
N LYS A 109 13.42 13.79 0.75
CA LYS A 109 12.57 14.51 1.69
C LYS A 109 12.08 13.59 2.81
N GLN A 110 12.20 14.08 4.04
CA GLN A 110 11.53 13.46 5.18
C GLN A 110 10.09 13.94 5.25
N ILE A 111 9.16 13.00 5.38
CA ILE A 111 7.74 13.28 5.57
C ILE A 111 7.24 12.58 6.82
N ASN A 112 6.35 13.25 7.55
CA ASN A 112 5.60 12.65 8.64
C ASN A 112 4.20 12.30 8.12
N LEU A 113 3.88 11.00 8.08
CA LEU A 113 2.58 10.50 7.66
C LEU A 113 1.73 10.22 8.90
N LEU A 114 0.68 11.02 9.09
CA LEU A 114 -0.26 10.85 10.18
C LEU A 114 -1.41 9.88 9.81
N SER A 115 -2.01 9.26 10.82
CA SER A 115 -3.12 8.32 10.65
C SER A 115 -4.31 8.95 9.93
N GLY A 116 -4.79 8.29 8.88
CA GLY A 116 -5.91 8.75 8.06
C GLY A 116 -5.64 10.01 7.23
N ARG A 117 -4.40 10.51 7.17
CA ARG A 117 -4.03 11.69 6.39
C ARG A 117 -3.46 11.30 5.03
N THR A 118 -3.60 12.22 4.08
CA THR A 118 -2.93 12.15 2.78
C THR A 118 -1.80 13.17 2.76
N VAL A 119 -0.59 12.73 2.44
CA VAL A 119 0.55 13.59 2.14
C VAL A 119 0.68 13.69 0.64
N VAL A 120 0.65 14.91 0.12
CA VAL A 120 0.83 15.20 -1.29
C VAL A 120 2.18 15.88 -1.46
N LEU A 121 3.04 15.29 -2.28
CA LEU A 121 4.26 15.88 -2.78
C LEU A 121 4.05 16.19 -4.26
N ASP A 122 3.53 17.38 -4.53
CA ASP A 122 3.41 17.95 -5.86
C ASP A 122 4.54 18.96 -6.12
N ASN A 123 4.71 19.34 -7.39
CA ASN A 123 5.69 20.36 -7.83
C ASN A 123 7.16 20.01 -7.57
N ILE A 124 7.50 18.72 -7.55
CA ILE A 124 8.91 18.30 -7.47
C ILE A 124 9.54 18.42 -8.86
N LEU A 125 10.34 19.46 -9.06
CA LEU A 125 11.16 19.65 -10.25
C LEU A 125 12.54 19.03 -10.00
N LEU A 126 12.87 17.99 -10.76
CA LEU A 126 14.20 17.40 -10.70
C LEU A 126 15.16 18.24 -11.54
N VAL A 127 16.30 18.59 -10.95
CA VAL A 127 17.34 19.36 -11.62
C VAL A 127 18.26 18.40 -12.36
N LYS A 128 18.57 18.71 -13.62
CA LYS A 128 19.46 17.90 -14.44
C LYS A 128 20.90 17.95 -13.87
N ASN A 129 21.52 16.78 -13.72
CA ASN A 129 22.92 16.66 -13.37
C ASN A 129 23.71 16.70 -14.69
N SER A 130 24.59 17.71 -14.84
CA SER A 130 25.25 18.03 -16.11
C SER A 130 26.41 17.08 -16.41
#